data_AF-A0A832GZ65-F1
#
_entry.id   AF-A0A832GZ65-F1
#
_cell.length_a   1.000
_cell.length_b   1.000
_cell.length_c   1.000
_cell.angle_alpha   90.00
_cell.angle_beta   90.00
_cell.angle_gamma   90.00
#
_symmetry.space_group_name_H-M   'P 1'
#
loop_
_entity.id
_entity.type
_entity.pdbx_description
1 polymer ?
#
loop_
_entity_poly.entity_id
_entity_poly.type
_entity_poly.pdbx_seq_one_letter_code
_entity_poly.pdbx_strand_id
1 'polypeptide(L)'
;MWVENAKERWMNFYHVYLASLVARLPSASGAETFREASEGAGADLASYVERLGLRAADVEDALALLNAAMGLTDRLRVLAEGGALEVRVHKLSCRMCPGLLNGSQPTLKCTLYGLVKGFLGGQGVAALEYDGPAPVDGGEWCILRYRLKATPPARTAQAAPR
;
A
#
# COMPACT_ATOMS: atom_id res chain seq x y z
N MET A 1 13.47 9.45 11.05
CA MET A 1 14.94 9.43 10.88
C MET A 1 15.35 8.55 9.70
N TRP A 2 14.98 7.27 9.64
CA TRP A 2 15.28 6.38 8.51
C TRP A 2 14.97 6.95 7.11
N VAL A 3 13.76 7.49 6.91
CA VAL A 3 13.35 7.99 5.59
C VAL A 3 14.16 9.21 5.12
N GLU A 4 14.69 10.04 6.04
CA GLU A 4 15.58 11.16 5.66
C GLU A 4 16.88 10.57 5.13
N ASN A 5 17.46 9.62 5.87
CA ASN A 5 18.69 8.95 5.46
C ASN A 5 18.52 8.25 4.10
N ALA A 6 17.34 7.70 3.80
CA ALA A 6 17.06 7.11 2.50
C ALA A 6 17.09 8.14 1.37
N LYS A 7 16.55 9.35 1.60
CA LYS A 7 16.58 10.47 0.67
C LYS A 7 18.01 10.97 0.45
N GLU A 8 18.76 11.19 1.52
CA GLU A 8 20.17 11.63 1.45
C GLU A 8 21.06 10.64 0.67
N ARG A 9 20.73 9.35 0.76
CA ARG A 9 21.42 8.27 0.03
C ARG A 9 20.88 8.04 -1.39
N TRP A 10 19.94 8.86 -1.87
CA TRP A 10 19.33 8.74 -3.19
C TRP A 10 18.77 7.33 -3.46
N MET A 11 18.14 6.72 -2.45
CA MET A 11 17.53 5.41 -2.60
C MET A 11 16.36 5.48 -3.59
N ASN A 12 16.23 4.52 -4.50
CA ASN A 12 15.02 4.40 -5.30
C ASN A 12 13.87 3.80 -4.47
N PHE A 13 12.64 3.85 -4.99
CA PHE A 13 11.44 3.37 -4.31
C PHE A 13 11.53 1.89 -3.90
N TYR A 14 12.12 1.04 -4.75
CA TYR A 14 12.34 -0.39 -4.42
C TYR A 14 13.30 -0.57 -3.25
N HIS A 15 14.39 0.19 -3.19
CA HIS A 15 15.34 0.11 -2.08
C HIS A 15 14.67 0.50 -0.76
N VAL A 16 13.83 1.53 -0.76
CA VAL A 16 13.05 1.94 0.42
C VAL A 16 12.08 0.84 0.83
N TYR A 17 11.31 0.33 -0.12
CA TYR A 17 10.36 -0.75 0.12
C TYR A 17 11.03 -2.01 0.69
N LEU A 18 12.10 -2.51 0.05
CA LEU A 18 12.78 -3.75 0.44
C LEU A 18 13.47 -3.61 1.80
N ALA A 19 14.20 -2.51 2.04
CA ALA A 19 14.85 -2.28 3.32
C ALA A 19 13.81 -2.22 4.45
N SER A 20 12.71 -1.51 4.21
CA SER A 20 11.61 -1.37 5.16
C SER A 20 10.87 -2.68 5.44
N LEU A 21 10.61 -3.48 4.40
CA LEU A 21 10.00 -4.80 4.49
C LEU A 21 10.89 -5.76 5.28
N VAL A 22 12.16 -5.88 4.90
CA VAL A 22 13.12 -6.80 5.53
C VAL A 22 13.34 -6.46 7.01
N ALA A 23 13.41 -5.18 7.36
CA ALA A 23 13.54 -4.75 8.75
C ALA A 23 12.37 -5.17 9.65
N ARG A 24 11.19 -5.43 9.07
CA ARG A 24 9.96 -5.79 9.79
C ARG A 24 9.67 -7.29 9.84
N LEU A 25 10.23 -8.08 8.92
CA LEU A 25 10.01 -9.52 8.87
C LEU A 25 10.45 -10.29 10.14
N PRO A 26 11.57 -9.97 10.82
CA PRO A 26 12.01 -10.70 12.02
C PRO A 26 11.04 -10.61 13.20
N SER A 27 10.24 -9.55 13.25
CA SER A 27 9.32 -9.26 14.36
C SER A 27 7.96 -9.93 14.19
N ALA A 28 7.74 -10.66 13.10
CA ALA A 28 6.43 -11.10 12.68
C ALA A 28 6.34 -12.63 12.60
N SER A 29 5.22 -13.18 13.06
CA SER A 29 4.95 -14.61 13.08
C SER A 29 3.64 -14.94 12.35
N GLY A 30 3.64 -15.94 11.47
CA GLY A 30 2.45 -16.45 10.80
C GLY A 30 2.31 -16.06 9.32
N ALA A 31 1.21 -16.48 8.69
CA ALA A 31 0.98 -16.22 7.25
C ALA A 31 0.74 -14.73 6.94
N GLU A 32 0.26 -13.97 7.93
CA GLU A 32 -0.05 -12.53 7.80
C GLU A 32 1.19 -11.64 7.91
N THR A 33 2.33 -12.20 8.34
CA THR A 33 3.61 -11.51 8.52
C THR A 33 4.03 -10.68 7.31
N PHE A 34 3.95 -11.25 6.11
CA PHE A 34 4.34 -10.55 4.89
C PHE A 34 3.41 -9.37 4.59
N ARG A 35 2.11 -9.51 4.90
CA ARG A 35 1.11 -8.47 4.69
C ARG A 35 1.38 -7.31 5.66
N GLU A 36 1.55 -7.57 6.94
CA GLU A 36 1.78 -6.54 7.97
C GLU A 36 3.13 -5.83 7.78
N ALA A 37 4.21 -6.59 7.53
CA ALA A 37 5.51 -6.00 7.22
C ALA A 37 5.42 -5.09 5.97
N SER A 38 4.67 -5.52 4.96
CA SER A 38 4.47 -4.73 3.74
C SER A 38 3.55 -3.53 3.95
N GLU A 39 2.63 -3.56 4.91
CA GLU A 39 1.84 -2.38 5.33
C GLU A 39 2.75 -1.32 5.94
N GLY A 40 3.63 -1.71 6.86
CA GLY A 40 4.64 -0.80 7.40
C GLY A 40 5.58 -0.24 6.32
N ALA A 41 5.94 -1.07 5.34
CA ALA A 41 6.74 -0.63 4.19
C ALA A 41 6.00 0.34 3.27
N GLY A 42 4.69 0.18 3.09
CA GLY A 42 3.86 1.15 2.39
C GLY A 42 3.82 2.50 3.08
N ALA A 43 3.71 2.52 4.41
CA ALA A 43 3.73 3.77 5.18
C ALA A 43 5.08 4.50 5.08
N ASP A 44 6.21 3.78 5.17
CA ASP A 44 7.54 4.36 4.98
C ASP A 44 7.72 4.90 3.55
N LEU A 45 7.19 4.19 2.54
CA LEU A 45 7.24 4.63 1.15
C LEU A 45 6.40 5.88 0.92
N ALA A 46 5.24 5.99 1.56
CA ALA A 46 4.43 7.21 1.52
C ALA A 46 5.16 8.39 2.16
N SER A 47 5.80 8.20 3.31
CA SER A 47 6.64 9.23 3.94
C SER A 47 7.84 9.62 3.06
N TYR A 48 8.41 8.66 2.32
CA TYR A 48 9.50 8.91 1.38
C TYR A 48 9.06 9.80 0.22
N VAL A 49 7.92 9.47 -0.39
CA VAL A 49 7.27 10.25 -1.45
C VAL A 49 6.99 11.69 -0.98
N GLU A 50 6.45 11.86 0.22
CA GLU A 50 6.20 13.18 0.82
C GLU A 50 7.48 14.00 0.98
N ARG A 51 8.59 13.37 1.41
CA ARG A 51 9.90 14.04 1.53
C ARG A 51 10.54 14.42 0.20
N LEU A 52 10.11 13.79 -0.89
CA LEU A 52 10.44 14.19 -2.25
C LEU A 52 9.53 15.32 -2.76
N GLY A 53 8.58 15.81 -1.95
CA GLY A 53 7.67 16.89 -2.30
C GLY A 53 6.46 16.44 -3.12
N LEU A 54 6.20 15.13 -3.17
CA LEU A 54 5.07 14.55 -3.90
C LEU A 54 3.95 14.20 -2.92
N ARG A 55 2.71 14.52 -3.28
CA ARG A 55 1.54 14.19 -2.46
C ARG A 55 0.36 13.88 -3.37
N ALA A 56 -0.32 12.78 -3.09
CA ALA A 56 -1.51 12.39 -3.83
C ALA A 56 -2.74 13.21 -3.41
N ALA A 57 -3.60 13.56 -4.36
CA ALA A 57 -4.84 14.28 -4.11
C ALA A 57 -5.94 13.35 -3.55
N ASP A 58 -6.00 12.12 -4.06
CA ASP A 58 -7.01 11.11 -3.71
C ASP A 58 -6.44 9.68 -3.82
N VAL A 59 -7.32 8.69 -3.66
CA VAL A 59 -6.96 7.26 -3.71
C VAL A 59 -6.47 6.84 -5.10
N GLU A 60 -7.08 7.34 -6.17
CA GLU A 60 -6.71 6.95 -7.54
C GLU A 60 -5.34 7.51 -7.89
N ASP A 61 -5.11 8.79 -7.58
CA ASP A 61 -3.83 9.46 -7.77
C ASP A 61 -2.72 8.81 -6.94
N ALA A 62 -3.01 8.44 -5.68
CA ALA A 62 -2.05 7.73 -4.83
C ALA A 62 -1.65 6.37 -5.42
N LEU A 63 -2.61 5.60 -5.94
CA LEU A 63 -2.31 4.31 -6.57
C LEU A 63 -1.61 4.47 -7.91
N ALA A 64 -1.93 5.51 -8.68
CA ALA A 64 -1.22 5.84 -9.91
C ALA A 64 0.24 6.20 -9.63
N LEU A 65 0.48 7.05 -8.63
CA LEU A 65 1.82 7.42 -8.16
C LEU A 65 2.60 6.20 -7.68
N LEU A 66 2.00 5.35 -6.85
CA LEU A 66 2.62 4.11 -6.39
C LEU A 66 2.98 3.19 -7.57
N ASN A 67 2.07 3.02 -8.54
CA ASN A 67 2.33 2.19 -9.72
C ASN A 67 3.41 2.78 -10.63
N ALA A 68 3.47 4.10 -10.79
CA ALA A 68 4.51 4.78 -11.55
C ALA A 68 5.89 4.65 -10.87
N ALA A 69 5.92 4.76 -9.54
CA ALA A 69 7.14 4.66 -8.73
C ALA A 69 7.71 3.24 -8.68
N MET A 70 6.84 2.23 -8.59
CA MET A 70 7.19 0.84 -8.30
C MET A 70 6.89 -0.14 -9.45
N GLY A 71 6.35 0.32 -10.58
CA GLY A 71 6.01 -0.53 -11.73
C GLY A 71 5.20 -1.77 -11.36
N LEU A 72 4.16 -1.66 -10.53
CA LEU A 72 3.49 -2.82 -9.91
C LEU A 72 2.80 -3.73 -10.94
N THR A 73 2.10 -3.13 -11.90
CA THR A 73 1.31 -3.83 -12.94
C THR A 73 1.04 -2.91 -14.13
N ASP A 74 0.79 -3.51 -15.30
CA ASP A 74 0.35 -2.78 -16.50
C ASP A 74 -1.14 -2.39 -16.44
N ARG A 75 -1.92 -3.11 -15.62
CA ARG A 75 -3.36 -2.89 -15.46
C ARG A 75 -3.73 -2.89 -13.99
N LEU A 76 -4.18 -1.73 -13.52
CA LEU A 76 -4.71 -1.49 -12.17
C LEU A 76 -6.07 -0.80 -12.32
N ARG A 77 -7.07 -1.24 -11.56
CA ARG A 77 -8.39 -0.59 -11.48
C ARG A 77 -8.78 -0.37 -10.04
N VAL A 78 -9.43 0.75 -9.79
CA VAL A 78 -9.90 1.13 -8.46
C VAL A 78 -11.41 1.26 -8.51
N LEU A 79 -12.09 0.69 -7.53
CA LEU A 79 -13.54 0.81 -7.37
C LEU A 79 -13.80 1.15 -5.91
N ALA A 80 -14.45 2.28 -5.66
CA ALA A 80 -14.86 2.71 -4.33
C ALA A 80 -16.39 2.84 -4.30
N GLU A 81 -17.07 1.91 -3.63
CA GLU A 81 -18.53 1.89 -3.56
C GLU A 81 -18.98 1.32 -2.22
N GLY A 82 -20.06 1.87 -1.64
CA GLY A 82 -20.71 1.30 -0.45
C GLY A 82 -19.81 1.21 0.79
N GLY A 83 -18.82 2.09 0.93
CA GLY A 83 -17.85 2.04 2.05
C GLY A 83 -16.75 0.98 1.89
N ALA A 84 -16.66 0.35 0.71
CA ALA A 84 -15.58 -0.56 0.37
C ALA A 84 -14.66 0.05 -0.70
N LEU A 85 -13.39 -0.34 -0.65
CA LEU A 85 -12.41 -0.06 -1.69
C LEU A 85 -11.92 -1.40 -2.26
N GLU A 86 -12.05 -1.57 -3.58
CA GLU A 86 -11.45 -2.65 -4.32
C GLU A 86 -10.31 -2.14 -5.20
N VAL A 87 -9.12 -2.71 -5.04
CA VAL A 87 -8.01 -2.51 -5.96
C VAL A 87 -7.81 -3.81 -6.75
N ARG A 88 -8.12 -3.75 -8.04
CA ARG A 88 -8.04 -4.90 -8.95
C ARG A 88 -6.72 -4.85 -9.70
N VAL A 89 -5.95 -5.92 -9.55
CA VAL A 89 -4.61 -6.05 -10.11
C VAL A 89 -4.62 -7.21 -11.08
N HIS A 90 -4.25 -6.95 -12.34
CA HIS A 90 -4.22 -7.98 -13.36
C HIS A 90 -3.16 -9.04 -13.02
N LYS A 91 -3.58 -10.31 -12.94
CA LYS A 91 -2.74 -11.41 -12.41
C LYS A 91 -1.43 -11.58 -13.17
N LEU A 92 -1.51 -11.60 -14.50
CA LEU A 92 -0.36 -11.91 -15.35
C LEU A 92 0.69 -10.79 -15.42
N SER A 93 0.30 -9.54 -15.13
CA SER A 93 1.22 -8.40 -15.13
C SER A 93 1.66 -7.96 -13.73
N CYS A 94 1.22 -8.64 -12.67
CA CYS A 94 1.58 -8.28 -11.30
C CYS A 94 3.04 -8.66 -11.01
N ARG A 95 3.92 -7.66 -10.95
CA ARG A 95 5.38 -7.84 -10.77
C ARG A 95 5.79 -8.17 -9.33
N MET A 96 4.86 -8.08 -8.38
CA MET A 96 5.10 -8.35 -6.96
C MET A 96 4.34 -9.59 -6.44
N CYS A 97 3.79 -10.42 -7.33
CA CYS A 97 3.02 -11.58 -6.92
C CYS A 97 3.93 -12.76 -6.50
N PRO A 98 3.96 -13.16 -5.21
CA PRO A 98 4.72 -14.34 -4.81
C PRO A 98 4.10 -15.65 -5.32
N GLY A 99 2.85 -15.61 -5.78
CA GLY A 99 2.19 -16.73 -6.45
C GLY A 99 2.84 -17.13 -7.77
N LEU A 100 3.58 -16.23 -8.44
CA LEU A 100 4.37 -16.57 -9.63
C LEU A 100 5.51 -17.56 -9.34
N LEU A 101 6.00 -17.58 -8.10
CA LEU A 101 7.04 -18.51 -7.66
C LEU A 101 6.46 -19.82 -7.09
N ASN A 102 5.26 -19.74 -6.50
CA ASN A 102 4.66 -20.83 -5.72
C ASN A 102 3.45 -21.49 -6.40
N GLY A 103 3.08 -21.06 -7.59
CA GLY A 103 2.07 -21.69 -8.45
C GLY A 103 0.60 -21.40 -8.12
N SER A 104 0.29 -20.55 -7.13
CA SER A 104 -1.10 -20.23 -6.76
C SER A 104 -1.33 -18.72 -6.62
N GLN A 105 -2.42 -18.24 -7.23
CA GLN A 105 -2.89 -16.86 -7.15
C GLN A 105 -4.41 -16.85 -7.00
N PRO A 106 -4.98 -16.04 -6.10
CA PRO A 106 -4.30 -15.20 -5.10
C PRO A 106 -3.63 -16.00 -3.98
N THR A 107 -2.83 -15.34 -3.13
CA THR A 107 -2.07 -15.97 -2.04
C THR A 107 -2.10 -15.14 -0.76
N LEU A 108 -2.10 -15.80 0.41
CA LEU A 108 -2.02 -15.18 1.73
C LEU A 108 -0.72 -14.38 1.93
N LYS A 109 0.33 -14.71 1.17
CA LYS A 109 1.63 -14.03 1.23
C LYS A 109 1.69 -12.76 0.37
N CYS A 110 0.56 -12.32 -0.21
CA CYS A 110 0.53 -11.16 -1.10
C CYS A 110 0.97 -9.88 -0.38
N THR A 111 2.17 -9.41 -0.68
CA THR A 111 2.71 -8.19 -0.09
C THR A 111 2.00 -6.94 -0.60
N LEU A 112 1.51 -6.97 -1.85
CA LEU A 112 0.76 -5.86 -2.45
C LEU A 112 -0.48 -5.48 -1.62
N TYR A 113 -1.11 -6.47 -0.97
CA TYR A 113 -2.28 -6.26 -0.13
C TYR A 113 -1.96 -5.38 1.09
N GLY A 114 -0.79 -5.57 1.70
CA GLY A 114 -0.30 -4.70 2.77
C GLY A 114 0.22 -3.38 2.25
N LEU A 115 1.03 -3.40 1.18
CA LEU A 115 1.64 -2.22 0.57
C LEU A 115 0.60 -1.14 0.25
N VAL A 116 -0.48 -1.51 -0.43
CA VAL A 116 -1.57 -0.58 -0.80
C VAL A 116 -2.19 0.06 0.45
N LYS A 117 -2.54 -0.73 1.47
CA LYS A 117 -3.13 -0.21 2.70
C LYS A 117 -2.21 0.79 3.39
N GLY A 118 -0.95 0.41 3.58
CA GLY A 118 0.04 1.25 4.25
C GLY A 118 0.34 2.53 3.49
N PHE A 119 0.45 2.45 2.17
CA PHE A 119 0.73 3.60 1.32
C PHE A 119 -0.42 4.61 1.32
N LEU A 120 -1.67 4.14 1.14
CA LEU A 120 -2.85 5.01 1.16
C LEU A 120 -3.07 5.66 2.54
N GLY A 121 -2.86 4.91 3.62
CA GLY A 121 -2.89 5.44 4.98
C GLY A 121 -1.79 6.46 5.24
N GLY A 122 -0.57 6.19 4.77
CA GLY A 122 0.58 7.09 4.91
C GLY A 122 0.45 8.38 4.10
N GLN A 123 -0.20 8.34 2.93
CA GLN A 123 -0.54 9.54 2.15
C GLN A 123 -1.72 10.32 2.75
N GLY A 124 -2.43 9.74 3.73
CA GLY A 124 -3.59 10.36 4.38
C GLY A 124 -4.83 10.45 3.49
N VAL A 125 -4.89 9.70 2.38
CA VAL A 125 -6.01 9.73 1.42
C VAL A 125 -7.11 8.71 1.75
N ALA A 126 -6.78 7.64 2.50
CA ALA A 126 -7.77 6.68 2.98
C ALA A 126 -7.29 5.96 4.25
N ALA A 127 -8.21 5.78 5.20
CA ALA A 127 -8.02 4.88 6.33
C ALA A 127 -8.75 3.56 6.06
N LEU A 128 -8.02 2.45 6.04
CA LEU A 128 -8.52 1.17 5.52
C LEU A 128 -8.46 0.05 6.57
N GLU A 129 -9.40 -0.90 6.50
CA GLU A 129 -9.33 -2.22 7.13
C GLU A 129 -9.33 -3.30 6.07
N TYR A 130 -8.67 -4.44 6.33
CA TYR A 130 -8.69 -5.57 5.43
C TYR A 130 -10.09 -6.22 5.39
N ASP A 131 -10.62 -6.48 4.19
CA ASP A 131 -11.85 -7.27 4.02
C ASP A 131 -11.49 -8.71 3.67
N GLY A 132 -10.88 -9.40 4.62
CA GLY A 132 -10.44 -10.80 4.49
C GLY A 132 -8.92 -10.98 4.56
N PRO A 133 -8.44 -12.22 4.74
CA PRO A 133 -7.04 -12.50 5.03
C PRO A 133 -6.12 -12.42 3.80
N ALA A 134 -6.67 -12.60 2.60
CA ALA A 134 -5.97 -12.61 1.31
C ALA A 134 -6.76 -11.83 0.24
N PRO A 135 -6.12 -11.49 -0.88
CA PRO A 135 -6.83 -11.05 -2.08
C PRO A 135 -7.84 -12.11 -2.54
N VAL A 136 -8.92 -11.68 -3.17
CA VAL A 136 -9.96 -12.54 -3.75
C VAL A 136 -9.66 -12.80 -5.23
N ASP A 137 -10.01 -14.01 -5.70
CA ASP A 137 -9.91 -14.35 -7.11
C ASP A 137 -11.09 -13.73 -7.89
N GLY A 138 -10.77 -12.87 -8.86
CA GLY A 138 -11.70 -12.27 -9.82
C GLY A 138 -11.48 -12.73 -11.26
N GLY A 139 -11.03 -13.96 -11.48
CA GLY A 139 -10.70 -14.50 -12.80
C GLY A 139 -9.33 -14.01 -13.30
N GLU A 140 -9.31 -13.08 -14.25
CA GLU A 140 -8.07 -12.44 -14.73
C GLU A 140 -7.47 -11.46 -13.69
N TRP A 141 -8.24 -11.13 -12.63
CA TRP A 141 -7.89 -10.14 -11.61
C TRP A 141 -7.64 -10.79 -10.25
N CYS A 142 -6.66 -10.26 -9.50
CA CYS A 142 -6.60 -10.37 -8.05
C CYS A 142 -7.24 -9.13 -7.45
N ILE A 143 -8.21 -9.31 -6.55
CA ILE A 143 -8.97 -8.21 -5.94
C ILE A 143 -8.49 -8.01 -4.50
N LEU A 144 -7.85 -6.88 -4.24
CA LEU A 144 -7.50 -6.41 -2.91
C LEU A 144 -8.71 -5.67 -2.34
N ARG A 145 -9.37 -6.21 -1.32
CA ARG A 145 -10.60 -5.62 -0.75
C ARG A 145 -10.33 -4.98 0.60
N TYR A 146 -10.86 -3.79 0.79
CA TYR A 146 -10.75 -3.05 2.03
C TYR A 146 -12.09 -2.42 2.43
N ARG A 147 -12.28 -2.21 3.72
CA ARG A 147 -13.34 -1.35 4.26
C ARG A 147 -12.78 0.03 4.57
N LEU A 148 -13.49 1.08 4.18
CA LEU A 148 -13.15 2.45 4.53
C LEU A 148 -13.53 2.70 5.98
N LYS A 149 -12.57 3.11 6.82
CA LYS A 149 -12.89 3.70 8.12
C LYS A 149 -13.46 5.08 7.87
N ALA A 150 -14.49 5.44 8.64
CA ALA A 150 -14.92 6.83 8.69
C ALA A 150 -13.72 7.68 9.11
N THR A 151 -13.27 8.57 8.22
CA THR A 151 -12.22 9.54 8.54
C THR A 151 -12.73 10.37 9.72
N PRO A 152 -12.03 10.43 10.87
CA PRO A 152 -12.39 11.38 11.91
C PRO A 152 -12.42 12.77 11.29
N PRO A 153 -13.40 13.63 11.61
CA PRO A 153 -13.41 14.99 11.06
C PRO A 153 -12.06 15.63 11.35
N ALA A 154 -11.45 16.21 10.31
CA ALA A 154 -10.23 16.97 10.46
C ALA A 154 -10.44 17.94 11.62
N ARG A 155 -9.60 17.83 12.64
CA ARG A 155 -9.65 18.68 13.83
C ARG A 155 -9.62 20.11 13.30
N THR A 156 -10.76 20.79 13.31
CA THR A 156 -10.84 22.21 13.00
C THR A 156 -9.84 22.86 13.92
N ALA A 157 -8.79 23.44 13.35
CA ALA A 157 -7.91 24.31 14.10
C ALA A 157 -8.83 25.38 14.70
N GLN A 158 -9.13 25.22 16.00
CA GLN A 158 -9.78 26.27 16.75
C GLN A 158 -8.85 27.46 16.64
N ALA A 159 -9.29 28.46 15.88
CA ALA A 159 -8.70 29.79 15.93
C ALA A 159 -8.73 30.19 17.40
N ALA A 160 -7.56 30.22 18.02
CA ALA A 160 -7.42 30.75 19.37
C ALA A 160 -7.86 32.21 19.34
N PRO A 161 -8.83 32.64 20.15
CA PRO A 161 -9.14 34.05 20.28
C PRO A 161 -8.04 34.69 21.13
N ARG A 162 -7.27 35.60 20.51
CA ARG A 162 -6.98 36.96 21.00
C ARG A 162 -5.93 37.64 20.13
#